data_AF-A0A916Y561-F1
#
_entry.id   AF-A0A916Y561-F1
#
_cell.length_a   1.000
_cell.length_b   1.000
_cell.length_c   1.000
_cell.angle_alpha   90.00
_cell.angle_beta   90.00
_cell.angle_gamma   90.00
#
_symmetry.space_group_name_H-M   'P 1'
#
loop_
_entity.id
_entity.type
_entity.pdbx_description
1 polymer ?
#
loop_
_entity_poly.entity_id
_entity_poly.type
_entity_poly.pdbx_seq_one_letter_code
_entity_poly.pdbx_strand_id
1 'polypeptide(L)'
;MENLVPFTLLDLGKITNHRSGEIKFGEKMITIPKDVDVVNFITESKARFVLFGIPEDIGVRANSGRPGTSNAWKNAISSIANIQHNRFCKGSQIIILGSLDVTEDLKVAENLNFNNTDDRKKLSTLVEKIDKEVSHIIFTIIKADKIPIIIGGGHNNAYGNIKGTALAKGKPVNVVNFDAHSDFRILEGRHSGNGFSYAFDEGFLKKYFIFGLHESYTSKNVLLKLKDLEDRVRFNTYDEIAIRSEKNFEQELNQALNFIKNDSFGIELDLDSLPGVASSAMTLSGFSIEKARHYVHHFGKHSNAAYLHICEGAPELFDDKNPQLLGKLIGYLVTDFIKAKTAATEL
;
A
#
# COMPACT_ATOMS: atom_id res chain seq x y z
N MET A 1 16.52 8.49 8.54
CA MET A 1 15.78 7.20 8.64
C MET A 1 16.28 6.43 9.86
N GLU A 2 15.82 6.83 11.05
CA GLU A 2 16.34 6.28 12.33
C GLU A 2 15.47 5.13 12.88
N ASN A 3 14.16 5.13 12.59
CA ASN A 3 13.20 4.14 13.10
C ASN A 3 12.94 2.98 12.11
N LEU A 4 14.01 2.35 11.61
CA LEU A 4 13.92 1.20 10.72
C LEU A 4 14.47 -0.06 11.38
N VAL A 5 13.84 -1.20 11.10
CA VAL A 5 14.43 -2.54 11.25
C VAL A 5 14.98 -2.96 9.89
N PRO A 6 16.30 -2.83 9.63
CA PRO A 6 16.87 -3.15 8.32
C PRO A 6 16.76 -4.63 8.00
N PHE A 7 16.44 -4.97 6.75
CA PHE A 7 16.43 -6.37 6.32
C PHE A 7 17.84 -6.82 5.92
N THR A 8 18.38 -7.83 6.61
CA THR A 8 19.76 -8.26 6.40
C THR A 8 19.88 -9.41 5.40
N LEU A 9 21.10 -9.65 4.89
CA LEU A 9 21.41 -10.86 4.11
C LEU A 9 21.09 -12.15 4.89
N LEU A 10 21.27 -12.15 6.21
CA LEU A 10 20.96 -13.31 7.06
C LEU A 10 19.46 -13.56 7.09
N ASP A 11 18.65 -12.51 7.22
CA ASP A 11 17.18 -12.64 7.21
C ASP A 11 16.70 -13.16 5.85
N LEU A 12 17.30 -12.65 4.78
CA LEU A 12 16.98 -13.09 3.42
C LEU A 12 17.33 -14.56 3.19
N GLY A 13 18.50 -14.99 3.65
CA GLY A 13 18.93 -16.39 3.58
C GLY A 13 18.00 -17.34 4.34
N LYS A 14 17.44 -16.92 5.49
CA LYS A 14 16.51 -17.74 6.29
C LYS A 14 15.19 -18.02 5.59
N ILE A 15 14.70 -17.09 4.77
CA ILE A 15 13.38 -17.19 4.13
C ILE A 15 13.44 -17.68 2.67
N THR A 16 14.64 -17.76 2.09
CA THR A 16 14.83 -18.14 0.68
C THR A 16 15.01 -19.65 0.55
N ASN A 17 14.13 -20.30 -0.19
CA ASN A 17 14.27 -21.73 -0.48
C ASN A 17 15.21 -21.94 -1.67
N HIS A 18 16.25 -22.75 -1.47
CA HIS A 18 17.18 -23.13 -2.53
C HIS A 18 16.79 -24.46 -3.16
N ARG A 19 16.83 -24.51 -4.49
CA ARG A 19 16.62 -25.73 -5.27
C ARG A 19 17.52 -25.73 -6.49
N SER A 20 18.23 -26.84 -6.72
CA SER A 20 19.13 -26.98 -7.88
C SER A 20 18.39 -26.70 -9.19
N GLY A 21 19.00 -25.88 -10.05
CA GLY A 21 18.42 -25.45 -11.34
C GLY A 21 17.43 -24.29 -11.28
N GLU A 22 17.11 -23.78 -10.08
CA GLU A 22 16.27 -22.60 -9.89
C GLU A 22 17.11 -21.43 -9.35
N ILE A 23 16.70 -20.21 -9.67
CA ILE A 23 17.20 -19.00 -9.01
C ILE A 23 15.99 -18.26 -8.48
N LYS A 24 15.98 -17.93 -7.20
CA LYS A 24 14.91 -17.19 -6.53
C LYS A 24 15.23 -15.70 -6.43
N PHE A 25 14.21 -14.91 -6.17
CA PHE A 25 14.36 -13.49 -5.86
C PHE A 25 15.30 -13.27 -4.69
N GLY A 26 15.16 -14.01 -3.61
CA GLY A 26 15.99 -13.83 -2.42
C GLY A 26 17.48 -14.09 -2.64
N GLU A 27 17.85 -14.80 -3.70
CA GLU A 27 19.25 -14.98 -4.08
C GLU A 27 19.83 -13.79 -4.86
N LYS A 28 18.98 -12.85 -5.29
CA LYS A 28 19.33 -11.73 -6.18
C LYS A 28 18.88 -10.36 -5.70
N MET A 29 17.93 -10.28 -4.77
CA MET A 29 17.51 -9.02 -4.15
C MET A 29 18.67 -8.39 -3.37
N ILE A 30 18.67 -7.06 -3.32
CA ILE A 30 19.74 -6.28 -2.71
C ILE A 30 19.31 -5.94 -1.28
N THR A 31 20.20 -6.17 -0.32
CA THR A 31 20.04 -5.67 1.06
C THR A 31 21.08 -4.59 1.31
N ILE A 32 20.81 -3.70 2.26
CA ILE A 32 21.72 -2.63 2.62
C ILE A 32 22.76 -3.20 3.59
N PRO A 33 24.07 -3.12 3.29
CA PRO A 33 25.09 -3.63 4.18
C PRO A 33 25.07 -2.92 5.53
N LYS A 34 25.52 -3.63 6.57
CA LYS A 34 25.70 -3.03 7.89
C LYS A 34 26.72 -1.89 7.81
N ASP A 35 26.50 -0.84 8.60
CA ASP A 35 27.40 0.31 8.77
C ASP A 35 27.57 1.19 7.51
N VAL A 36 26.68 1.04 6.52
CA VAL A 36 26.60 1.92 5.34
C VAL A 36 25.47 2.92 5.51
N ASP A 37 25.69 4.16 5.06
CA ASP A 37 24.62 5.17 5.02
C ASP A 37 23.51 4.73 4.05
N VAL A 38 22.30 4.57 4.61
CA VAL A 38 21.13 4.05 3.91
C VAL A 38 20.76 4.92 2.71
N VAL A 39 20.83 6.25 2.85
CA VAL A 39 20.41 7.20 1.81
C VAL A 39 21.37 7.16 0.63
N ASN A 40 22.67 7.20 0.90
CA ASN A 40 23.71 7.12 -0.12
C ASN A 40 23.64 5.77 -0.85
N PHE A 41 23.50 4.66 -0.12
CA PHE A 41 23.39 3.34 -0.74
C PHE A 41 22.18 3.23 -1.67
N ILE A 42 21.00 3.69 -1.24
CA ILE A 42 19.80 3.70 -2.09
C ILE A 42 20.04 4.55 -3.33
N THR A 43 20.62 5.75 -3.17
CA THR A 43 20.87 6.69 -4.27
C THR A 43 21.82 6.13 -5.33
N GLU A 44 22.93 5.51 -4.90
CA GLU A 44 23.97 4.98 -5.80
C GLU A 44 23.60 3.63 -6.44
N SER A 45 22.67 2.89 -5.82
CA SER A 45 22.25 1.58 -6.33
C SER A 45 21.60 1.69 -7.71
N LYS A 46 21.88 0.72 -8.59
CA LYS A 46 21.21 0.60 -9.90
C LYS A 46 19.80 0.01 -9.83
N ALA A 47 19.41 -0.54 -8.67
CA ALA A 47 18.05 -1.03 -8.47
C ALA A 47 17.06 0.13 -8.56
N ARG A 48 15.86 -0.18 -9.05
CA ARG A 48 14.80 0.79 -9.32
C ARG A 48 13.77 0.86 -8.19
N PHE A 49 13.56 -0.27 -7.51
CA PHE A 49 12.50 -0.41 -6.53
C PHE A 49 13.09 -0.53 -5.13
N VAL A 50 12.43 0.08 -4.16
CA VAL A 50 12.71 -0.10 -2.73
C VAL A 50 11.48 -0.71 -2.08
N LEU A 51 11.64 -1.93 -1.56
CA LEU A 51 10.61 -2.67 -0.86
C LEU A 51 10.66 -2.35 0.64
N PHE A 52 9.53 -1.90 1.18
CA PHE A 52 9.40 -1.40 2.55
C PHE A 52 8.11 -1.93 3.21
N GLY A 53 8.21 -2.39 4.46
CA GLY A 53 7.08 -2.88 5.24
C GLY A 53 6.65 -1.91 6.34
N ILE A 54 5.35 -1.84 6.60
CA ILE A 54 4.79 -1.09 7.76
C ILE A 54 3.98 -2.07 8.62
N PRO A 55 4.62 -2.81 9.54
CA PRO A 55 3.97 -3.90 10.27
C PRO A 55 3.14 -3.40 11.45
N GLU A 56 2.10 -2.59 11.20
CA GLU A 56 1.21 -2.03 12.24
C GLU A 56 -0.28 -2.33 11.99
N ASP A 57 -1.11 -2.20 13.03
CA ASP A 57 -2.58 -2.23 12.96
C ASP A 57 -3.25 -1.18 13.87
N ILE A 58 -2.49 -0.16 14.27
CA ILE A 58 -2.92 0.91 15.18
C ILE A 58 -3.98 1.78 14.52
N GLY A 59 -3.79 2.13 13.25
CA GLY A 59 -4.81 2.89 12.51
C GLY A 59 -6.12 2.12 12.32
N VAL A 60 -6.03 0.80 12.18
CA VAL A 60 -7.21 -0.10 12.13
C VAL A 60 -7.93 -0.10 13.47
N ARG A 61 -7.21 -0.25 14.59
CA ARG A 61 -7.77 -0.14 15.96
C ARG A 61 -8.42 1.23 16.20
N ALA A 62 -7.77 2.30 15.74
CA ALA A 62 -8.26 3.67 15.83
C ALA A 62 -9.53 3.92 15.01
N ASN A 63 -9.90 3.01 14.10
CA ASN A 63 -11.11 3.05 13.29
C ASN A 63 -12.13 1.96 13.71
N SER A 64 -11.98 1.37 14.90
CA SER A 64 -12.80 0.25 15.39
C SER A 64 -12.70 -1.04 14.55
N GLY A 65 -11.67 -1.18 13.72
CA GLY A 65 -11.42 -2.39 12.94
C GLY A 65 -10.80 -3.52 13.76
N ARG A 66 -10.70 -4.72 13.15
CA ARG A 66 -10.05 -5.88 13.77
C ARG A 66 -8.53 -5.81 13.52
N PRO A 67 -7.69 -5.91 14.57
CA PRO A 67 -6.24 -5.88 14.40
C PRO A 67 -5.71 -7.11 13.65
N GLY A 68 -4.50 -7.02 13.08
CA GLY A 68 -3.87 -8.14 12.37
C GLY A 68 -3.10 -7.75 11.11
N THR A 69 -3.23 -6.50 10.63
CA THR A 69 -2.50 -5.99 9.45
C THR A 69 -0.99 -5.91 9.68
N SER A 70 -0.57 -5.88 10.94
CA SER A 70 0.83 -5.96 11.38
C SER A 70 1.57 -7.21 10.88
N ASN A 71 0.84 -8.30 10.61
CA ASN A 71 1.40 -9.57 10.15
C ASN A 71 1.60 -9.68 8.63
N ALA A 72 1.11 -8.71 7.84
CA ALA A 72 1.18 -8.76 6.37
C ALA A 72 2.62 -8.85 5.86
N TRP A 73 3.50 -7.99 6.38
CA TRP A 73 4.89 -7.83 5.94
C TRP A 73 5.66 -9.15 5.99
N LYS A 74 5.64 -9.84 7.13
CA LYS A 74 6.36 -11.10 7.36
C LYS A 74 5.96 -12.19 6.37
N ASN A 75 4.65 -12.31 6.09
CA ASN A 75 4.12 -13.30 5.16
C ASN A 75 4.43 -12.94 3.70
N ALA A 76 4.36 -11.66 3.35
CA ALA A 76 4.65 -11.16 2.03
C ALA A 76 6.14 -11.29 1.67
N ILE A 77 7.07 -10.85 2.53
CA ILE A 77 8.50 -10.88 2.23
C ILE A 77 9.00 -12.32 2.02
N SER A 78 8.52 -13.27 2.83
CA SER A 78 8.81 -14.69 2.67
C SER A 78 8.34 -15.22 1.30
N SER A 79 7.12 -14.85 0.89
CA SER A 79 6.58 -15.26 -0.40
C SER A 79 7.32 -14.61 -1.58
N ILE A 80 7.63 -13.31 -1.47
CA ILE A 80 8.36 -12.54 -2.49
C ILE A 80 9.77 -13.11 -2.69
N ALA A 81 10.49 -13.43 -1.61
CA ALA A 81 11.83 -14.01 -1.68
C ALA A 81 11.87 -15.32 -2.49
N ASN A 82 10.75 -16.05 -2.53
CA ASN A 82 10.63 -17.34 -3.21
C ASN A 82 10.05 -17.28 -4.63
N ILE A 83 9.85 -16.08 -5.18
CA ILE A 83 9.49 -15.89 -6.59
C ILE A 83 10.67 -16.27 -7.49
N GLN A 84 10.39 -16.85 -8.65
CA GLN A 84 11.42 -17.20 -9.63
C GLN A 84 12.10 -15.95 -10.19
N HIS A 85 13.44 -15.93 -10.16
CA HIS A 85 14.25 -14.99 -10.90
C HIS A 85 14.43 -15.50 -12.34
N ASN A 86 13.83 -14.82 -13.31
CA ASN A 86 13.87 -15.20 -14.71
C ASN A 86 13.69 -13.99 -15.64
N ARG A 87 13.50 -14.23 -16.95
CA ARG A 87 13.34 -13.17 -17.95
C ARG A 87 12.18 -12.19 -17.67
N PHE A 88 11.15 -12.62 -16.95
CA PHE A 88 9.97 -11.81 -16.64
C PHE A 88 10.05 -11.11 -15.28
N CYS A 89 10.87 -11.63 -14.37
CA CYS A 89 10.87 -11.24 -12.96
C CYS A 89 12.33 -11.20 -12.48
N LYS A 90 12.87 -10.01 -12.17
CA LYS A 90 14.28 -9.84 -11.77
C LYS A 90 14.37 -9.29 -10.34
N GLY A 91 14.65 -10.17 -9.38
CA GLY A 91 14.88 -9.77 -7.97
C GLY A 91 16.00 -8.73 -7.80
N SER A 92 16.98 -8.69 -8.69
CA SER A 92 18.09 -7.70 -8.67
C SER A 92 17.68 -6.25 -8.91
N GLN A 93 16.41 -6.00 -9.27
CA GLN A 93 15.88 -4.65 -9.40
C GLN A 93 15.34 -4.08 -8.07
N ILE A 94 15.36 -4.88 -7.00
CA ILE A 94 14.71 -4.58 -5.72
C ILE A 94 15.77 -4.46 -4.62
N ILE A 95 15.76 -3.31 -3.93
CA ILE A 95 16.40 -3.13 -2.62
C ILE A 95 15.35 -3.46 -1.57
N ILE A 96 15.68 -4.34 -0.62
CA ILE A 96 14.85 -4.61 0.56
C ILE A 96 15.34 -3.68 1.66
N LEU A 97 14.56 -2.65 1.97
CA LEU A 97 14.89 -1.72 3.04
C LEU A 97 14.69 -2.38 4.41
N GLY A 98 13.64 -3.16 4.55
CA GLY A 98 13.15 -3.69 5.83
C GLY A 98 11.80 -3.09 6.17
N SER A 99 11.56 -2.89 7.47
CA SER A 99 10.28 -2.41 7.96
C SER A 99 10.42 -1.27 8.95
N LEU A 100 9.35 -0.48 9.08
CA LEU A 100 9.25 0.50 10.16
C LEU A 100 9.29 -0.20 11.51
N ASP A 101 10.07 0.33 12.45
CA ASP A 101 10.01 -0.13 13.83
C ASP A 101 8.83 0.51 14.55
N VAL A 102 7.80 -0.29 14.79
CA VAL A 102 6.57 0.08 15.50
C VAL A 102 6.37 -0.76 16.77
N THR A 103 7.43 -1.43 17.24
CA THR A 103 7.36 -2.43 18.31
C THR A 103 6.81 -1.83 19.61
N GLU A 104 7.31 -0.66 20.01
CA GLU A 104 6.84 0.01 21.23
C GLU A 104 5.45 0.64 21.03
N ASP A 105 5.16 1.18 19.85
CA ASP A 105 3.86 1.77 19.56
C ASP A 105 2.73 0.72 19.58
N LEU A 106 3.00 -0.49 19.08
CA LEU A 106 2.07 -1.62 19.15
C LEU A 106 1.83 -2.09 20.58
N LYS A 107 2.86 -2.22 21.42
CA LYS A 107 2.72 -2.59 22.84
C LYS A 107 1.81 -1.61 23.59
N VAL A 108 1.91 -0.31 23.28
CA VAL A 108 1.01 0.69 23.84
C VAL A 108 -0.42 0.45 23.32
N ALA A 109 -0.58 0.31 22.00
CA ALA A 109 -1.90 0.16 21.36
C ALA A 109 -2.66 -1.11 21.78
N GLU A 110 -1.96 -2.20 22.12
CA GLU A 110 -2.58 -3.46 22.61
C GLU A 110 -3.47 -3.26 23.84
N ASN A 111 -3.11 -2.29 24.69
CA ASN A 111 -3.81 -2.02 25.96
C ASN A 111 -4.87 -0.92 25.86
N LEU A 112 -5.08 -0.35 24.67
CA LEU A 112 -6.02 0.76 24.45
C LEU A 112 -7.39 0.24 23.99
N ASN A 113 -8.45 0.81 24.56
CA ASN A 113 -9.81 0.47 24.18
C ASN A 113 -10.44 1.57 23.31
N PHE A 114 -10.82 1.25 22.07
CA PHE A 114 -11.51 2.19 21.18
C PHE A 114 -12.80 2.77 21.77
N ASN A 115 -13.51 2.07 22.65
CA ASN A 115 -14.72 2.62 23.26
C ASN A 115 -14.44 3.65 24.37
N ASN A 116 -13.18 3.78 24.80
CA ASN A 116 -12.73 4.82 25.72
C ASN A 116 -12.21 6.04 24.95
N THR A 117 -12.70 7.23 25.30
CA THR A 117 -12.36 8.48 24.58
C THR A 117 -10.89 8.88 24.69
N ASP A 118 -10.26 8.70 25.85
CA ASP A 118 -8.85 9.07 26.02
C ASP A 118 -7.92 8.08 25.31
N ASP A 119 -8.28 6.79 25.32
CA ASP A 119 -7.55 5.78 24.59
C ASP A 119 -7.67 5.95 23.07
N ARG A 120 -8.83 6.37 22.55
CA ARG A 120 -8.97 6.77 21.14
C ARG A 120 -8.02 7.89 20.75
N LYS A 121 -7.93 8.93 21.58
CA LYS A 121 -6.98 10.04 21.34
C LYS A 121 -5.54 9.53 21.32
N LYS A 122 -5.16 8.65 22.24
CA LYS A 122 -3.83 8.03 22.24
C LYS A 122 -3.57 7.21 20.98
N LEU A 123 -4.53 6.40 20.54
CA LEU A 123 -4.43 5.66 19.27
C LEU A 123 -4.20 6.62 18.09
N SER A 124 -4.96 7.71 17.99
CA SER A 124 -4.76 8.72 16.94
C SER A 124 -3.38 9.37 17.01
N THR A 125 -2.89 9.72 18.21
CA THR A 125 -1.52 10.27 18.38
C THR A 125 -0.44 9.28 17.92
N LEU A 126 -0.61 7.97 18.15
CA LEU A 126 0.30 6.95 17.66
C LEU A 126 0.28 6.87 16.13
N VAL A 127 -0.90 6.97 15.50
CA VAL A 127 -1.02 7.02 14.04
C VAL A 127 -0.31 8.26 13.47
N GLU A 128 -0.46 9.43 14.10
CA GLU A 128 0.25 10.66 13.69
C GLU A 128 1.78 10.53 13.80
N LYS A 129 2.28 9.77 14.77
CA LYS A 129 3.71 9.46 14.88
C LYS A 129 4.17 8.58 13.71
N ILE A 130 3.42 7.53 13.39
CA ILE A 130 3.68 6.64 12.24
C ILE A 130 3.65 7.45 10.93
N ASP A 131 2.65 8.33 10.76
CA ASP A 131 2.50 9.19 9.58
C ASP A 131 3.77 10.02 9.30
N LYS A 132 4.44 10.53 10.33
CA LYS A 132 5.70 11.29 10.20
C LYS A 132 6.85 10.42 9.71
N GLU A 133 7.01 9.23 10.27
CA GLU A 133 8.08 8.30 9.89
C GLU A 133 7.89 7.79 8.46
N VAL A 134 6.67 7.36 8.11
CA VAL A 134 6.31 6.92 6.77
C VAL A 134 6.56 8.05 5.77
N SER A 135 6.11 9.28 6.06
CA SER A 135 6.37 10.44 5.21
C SER A 135 7.86 10.66 4.96
N HIS A 136 8.70 10.56 5.99
CA HIS A 136 10.14 10.77 5.87
C HIS A 136 10.81 9.66 5.04
N ILE A 137 10.42 8.39 5.25
CA ILE A 137 10.97 7.25 4.50
C ILE A 137 10.59 7.37 3.01
N ILE A 138 9.31 7.60 2.71
CA ILE A 138 8.83 7.71 1.33
C ILE A 138 9.43 8.93 0.63
N PHE A 139 9.55 10.06 1.34
CA PHE A 139 10.27 11.22 0.84
C PHE A 139 11.69 10.86 0.41
N THR A 140 12.42 10.14 1.27
CA THR A 140 13.82 9.82 1.05
C THR A 140 14.00 8.86 -0.14
N ILE A 141 13.17 7.82 -0.24
CA ILE A 141 13.20 6.87 -1.35
C ILE A 141 12.95 7.59 -2.68
N ILE A 142 11.94 8.47 -2.73
CA ILE A 142 11.59 9.18 -3.97
C ILE A 142 12.62 10.26 -4.32
N LYS A 143 13.22 10.93 -3.33
CA LYS A 143 14.34 11.86 -3.56
C LYS A 143 15.58 11.18 -4.13
N ALA A 144 15.80 9.91 -3.80
CA ALA A 144 16.85 9.06 -4.38
C ALA A 144 16.48 8.51 -5.78
N ASP A 145 15.44 9.04 -6.42
CA ASP A 145 14.91 8.62 -7.73
C ASP A 145 14.54 7.12 -7.80
N LYS A 146 14.07 6.58 -6.67
CA LYS A 146 13.57 5.20 -6.58
C LYS A 146 12.06 5.16 -6.46
N ILE A 147 11.50 3.99 -6.75
CA ILE A 147 10.06 3.71 -6.68
C ILE A 147 9.79 2.88 -5.43
N PRO A 148 9.12 3.43 -4.40
CA PRO A 148 8.69 2.66 -3.25
C PRO A 148 7.63 1.61 -3.62
N ILE A 149 7.79 0.42 -3.05
CA ILE A 149 6.74 -0.61 -2.98
C ILE A 149 6.50 -0.87 -1.49
N ILE A 150 5.34 -0.45 -1.00
CA ILE A 150 4.96 -0.46 0.40
C ILE A 150 4.02 -1.63 0.68
N ILE A 151 4.31 -2.41 1.72
CA ILE A 151 3.48 -3.53 2.14
C ILE A 151 3.02 -3.36 3.58
N GLY A 152 1.71 -3.52 3.75
CA GLY A 152 1.08 -3.69 5.05
C GLY A 152 0.77 -2.40 5.75
N GLY A 153 0.38 -2.59 7.01
CA GLY A 153 -0.25 -1.58 7.82
C GLY A 153 -1.74 -1.48 7.50
N GLY A 154 -2.44 -0.65 8.27
CA GLY A 154 -3.76 -0.19 7.86
C GLY A 154 -3.67 0.83 6.72
N HIS A 155 -4.81 1.21 6.17
CA HIS A 155 -4.92 2.21 5.12
C HIS A 155 -4.60 3.65 5.62
N ASN A 156 -4.41 3.84 6.93
CA ASN A 156 -3.92 5.10 7.50
C ASN A 156 -2.60 5.54 6.85
N ASN A 157 -1.73 4.58 6.49
CA ASN A 157 -0.40 4.83 5.94
C ASN A 157 -0.43 5.51 4.57
N ALA A 158 -1.57 5.50 3.87
CA ALA A 158 -1.73 6.27 2.63
C ALA A 158 -1.43 7.76 2.86
N TYR A 159 -1.77 8.33 4.02
CA TYR A 159 -1.41 9.71 4.34
C TYR A 159 0.11 9.94 4.27
N GLY A 160 0.88 9.09 4.96
CA GLY A 160 2.34 9.18 4.96
C GLY A 160 2.94 8.98 3.56
N ASN A 161 2.41 8.02 2.80
CA ASN A 161 2.82 7.76 1.41
C ASN A 161 2.59 8.98 0.51
N ILE A 162 1.40 9.58 0.57
CA ILE A 162 1.01 10.76 -0.20
C ILE A 162 1.88 11.96 0.19
N LYS A 163 1.98 12.25 1.49
CA LYS A 163 2.74 13.38 2.02
C LYS A 163 4.22 13.29 1.67
N GLY A 164 4.85 12.13 1.90
CA GLY A 164 6.25 11.89 1.54
C GLY A 164 6.50 12.08 0.04
N THR A 165 5.60 11.55 -0.80
CA THR A 165 5.66 11.70 -2.26
C THR A 165 5.53 13.17 -2.69
N ALA A 166 4.53 13.89 -2.15
CA ALA A 166 4.29 15.29 -2.47
C ALA A 166 5.48 16.18 -2.07
N LEU A 167 6.03 15.98 -0.87
CA LEU A 167 7.22 16.68 -0.40
C LEU A 167 8.44 16.39 -1.29
N ALA A 168 8.62 15.13 -1.72
CA ALA A 168 9.74 14.76 -2.58
C ALA A 168 9.63 15.39 -3.98
N LYS A 169 8.42 15.46 -4.53
CA LYS A 169 8.15 16.08 -5.83
C LYS A 169 8.02 17.60 -5.76
N GLY A 170 7.93 18.19 -4.57
CA GLY A 170 7.76 19.63 -4.36
C GLY A 170 6.39 20.16 -4.79
N LYS A 171 5.39 19.27 -4.98
CA LYS A 171 4.03 19.62 -5.37
C LYS A 171 3.04 18.53 -4.95
N PRO A 172 1.74 18.86 -4.82
CA PRO A 172 0.69 17.89 -4.53
C PRO A 172 0.62 16.79 -5.59
N VAL A 173 0.25 15.57 -5.19
CA VAL A 173 0.19 14.39 -6.06
C VAL A 173 -1.24 13.89 -6.22
N ASN A 174 -1.47 13.04 -7.22
CA ASN A 174 -2.77 12.37 -7.39
C ASN A 174 -2.73 10.97 -6.76
N VAL A 175 -3.89 10.34 -6.57
CA VAL A 175 -3.98 8.95 -6.13
C VAL A 175 -5.12 8.26 -6.86
N VAL A 176 -4.90 6.99 -7.22
CA VAL A 176 -5.97 6.04 -7.53
C VAL A 176 -5.96 4.95 -6.46
N ASN A 177 -7.13 4.68 -5.87
CA ASN A 177 -7.32 3.71 -4.81
C ASN A 177 -8.33 2.65 -5.21
N PHE A 178 -7.93 1.38 -5.17
CA PHE A 178 -8.83 0.26 -5.36
C PHE A 178 -9.32 -0.22 -4.01
N ASP A 179 -10.57 0.10 -3.69
CA ASP A 179 -11.09 0.00 -2.33
C ASP A 179 -12.62 -0.11 -2.33
N ALA A 180 -13.16 -0.92 -1.42
CA ALA A 180 -14.60 -0.99 -1.18
C ALA A 180 -15.11 0.25 -0.42
N HIS A 181 -14.21 0.96 0.26
CA HIS A 181 -14.45 2.14 1.07
C HIS A 181 -13.87 3.40 0.40
N SER A 182 -14.40 4.56 0.77
CA SER A 182 -13.86 5.83 0.25
C SER A 182 -12.56 6.27 0.94
N ASP A 183 -12.38 5.83 2.19
CA ASP A 183 -11.40 6.33 3.15
C ASP A 183 -11.27 7.86 3.22
N PHE A 184 -12.41 8.51 3.00
CA PHE A 184 -12.59 9.95 2.99
C PHE A 184 -13.48 10.42 4.16
N ARG A 185 -13.38 9.74 5.32
CA ARG A 185 -14.11 10.10 6.57
C ARG A 185 -13.65 11.45 7.12
N ILE A 186 -14.37 11.98 8.10
CA ILE A 186 -14.11 13.32 8.66
C ILE A 186 -12.82 13.34 9.50
N LEU A 187 -12.31 14.55 9.76
CA LEU A 187 -11.05 14.80 10.47
C LEU A 187 -11.28 14.80 11.98
N GLU A 188 -11.49 13.62 12.56
CA GLU A 188 -11.90 13.43 13.97
C GLU A 188 -10.82 12.79 14.85
N GLY A 189 -9.58 12.83 14.38
CA GLY A 189 -8.45 12.05 14.89
C GLY A 189 -7.99 11.05 13.83
N ARG A 190 -6.67 10.88 13.68
CA ARG A 190 -6.11 9.96 12.67
C ARG A 190 -6.52 8.51 12.94
N HIS A 191 -6.92 7.81 11.89
CA HIS A 191 -7.23 6.39 11.87
C HIS A 191 -7.17 5.84 10.42
N SER A 192 -7.48 4.56 10.17
CA SER A 192 -7.35 3.97 8.83
C SER A 192 -8.25 4.64 7.80
N GLY A 193 -9.54 4.83 8.10
CA GLY A 193 -10.52 5.36 7.14
C GLY A 193 -10.50 6.88 6.84
N ASN A 194 -9.46 7.63 7.20
CA ASN A 194 -9.39 9.08 6.92
C ASN A 194 -8.03 9.57 6.40
N GLY A 195 -7.12 8.68 5.99
CA GLY A 195 -5.81 9.06 5.42
C GLY A 195 -5.91 10.04 4.25
N PHE A 196 -6.81 9.77 3.31
CA PHE A 196 -7.02 10.61 2.12
C PHE A 196 -7.64 11.96 2.46
N SER A 197 -8.54 12.02 3.45
CA SER A 197 -9.12 13.29 3.91
C SER A 197 -8.05 14.23 4.48
N TYR A 198 -7.16 13.73 5.33
CA TYR A 198 -6.07 14.53 5.90
C TYR A 198 -5.09 14.97 4.81
N ALA A 199 -4.72 14.09 3.88
CA ALA A 199 -3.82 14.44 2.79
C ALA A 199 -4.43 15.49 1.84
N PHE A 200 -5.75 15.44 1.63
CA PHE A 200 -6.50 16.41 0.84
C PHE A 200 -6.58 17.78 1.52
N ASP A 201 -6.93 17.80 2.81
CA ASP A 201 -7.10 19.00 3.62
C ASP A 201 -5.77 19.76 3.78
N GLU A 202 -4.67 19.05 4.05
CA GLU A 202 -3.33 19.62 4.14
C GLU A 202 -2.71 19.98 2.78
N GLY A 203 -3.42 19.71 1.67
CA GLY A 203 -3.01 20.09 0.33
C GLY A 203 -1.97 19.20 -0.33
N PHE A 204 -1.65 18.02 0.23
CA PHE A 204 -0.74 17.06 -0.39
C PHE A 204 -1.39 16.22 -1.50
N LEU A 205 -2.72 16.03 -1.43
CA LEU A 205 -3.52 15.28 -2.41
C LEU A 205 -4.27 16.23 -3.35
N LYS A 206 -3.87 16.27 -4.62
CA LYS A 206 -4.49 17.12 -5.66
C LYS A 206 -5.77 16.51 -6.21
N LYS A 207 -5.67 15.30 -6.76
CA LYS A 207 -6.80 14.52 -7.27
C LYS A 207 -6.84 13.12 -6.67
N TYR A 208 -8.03 12.63 -6.39
CA TYR A 208 -8.26 11.32 -5.81
C TYR A 208 -9.30 10.57 -6.63
N PHE A 209 -9.00 9.34 -7.04
CA PHE A 209 -9.95 8.47 -7.71
C PHE A 209 -10.16 7.19 -6.88
N ILE A 210 -11.40 6.95 -6.45
CA ILE A 210 -11.79 5.71 -5.76
C ILE A 210 -12.35 4.75 -6.80
N PHE A 211 -11.68 3.62 -6.99
CA PHE A 211 -12.04 2.60 -7.95
C PHE A 211 -12.72 1.44 -7.24
N GLY A 212 -13.99 1.20 -7.57
CA GLY A 212 -14.73 0.06 -7.04
C GLY A 212 -15.37 0.28 -5.68
N LEU A 213 -15.74 1.52 -5.35
CA LEU A 213 -16.46 1.85 -4.12
C LEU A 213 -17.72 0.98 -3.97
N HIS A 214 -17.98 0.45 -2.78
CA HIS A 214 -19.21 -0.31 -2.53
C HIS A 214 -20.32 0.63 -2.04
N GLU A 215 -21.46 0.60 -2.72
CA GLU A 215 -22.59 1.48 -2.39
C GLU A 215 -23.12 1.20 -0.98
N SER A 216 -23.14 -0.06 -0.56
CA SER A 216 -23.64 -0.49 0.76
C SER A 216 -22.76 -0.09 1.94
N TYR A 217 -21.49 0.26 1.72
CA TYR A 217 -20.54 0.66 2.77
C TYR A 217 -20.28 2.17 2.79
N THR A 218 -20.92 2.92 1.90
CA THR A 218 -20.71 4.36 1.78
C THR A 218 -21.84 5.14 2.45
N SER A 219 -21.50 5.94 3.45
CA SER A 219 -22.49 6.78 4.14
C SER A 219 -23.02 7.90 3.24
N LYS A 220 -24.27 8.34 3.47
CA LYS A 220 -24.88 9.49 2.77
C LYS A 220 -24.02 10.75 2.86
N ASN A 221 -23.41 11.02 4.02
CA ASN A 221 -22.57 12.20 4.22
C ASN A 221 -21.31 12.16 3.34
N VAL A 222 -20.69 10.98 3.21
CA VAL A 222 -19.55 10.78 2.31
C VAL A 222 -19.99 11.01 0.86
N LEU A 223 -21.09 10.41 0.40
CA LEU A 223 -21.58 10.61 -0.97
C LEU A 223 -21.85 12.07 -1.31
N LEU A 224 -22.47 12.83 -0.40
CA LEU A 224 -22.69 14.27 -0.58
C LEU A 224 -21.36 15.02 -0.70
N LYS A 225 -20.40 14.75 0.20
CA LYS A 225 -19.07 15.36 0.16
C LYS A 225 -18.32 15.03 -1.13
N LEU A 226 -18.39 13.80 -1.62
CA LEU A 226 -17.73 13.39 -2.87
C LEU A 226 -18.35 14.09 -4.08
N LYS A 227 -19.68 14.27 -4.09
CA LYS A 227 -20.38 15.03 -5.12
C LYS A 227 -19.93 16.49 -5.16
N ASP A 228 -19.81 17.14 -4.00
CA ASP A 228 -19.37 18.54 -3.91
C ASP A 228 -17.90 18.73 -4.33
N LEU A 229 -17.12 17.65 -4.39
CA LEU A 229 -15.70 17.66 -4.71
C LEU A 229 -15.37 17.03 -6.07
N GLU A 230 -16.34 16.82 -6.96
CA GLU A 230 -16.21 16.02 -8.20
C GLU A 230 -15.08 16.44 -9.16
N ASP A 231 -14.64 17.70 -9.09
CA ASP A 231 -13.50 18.23 -9.85
C ASP A 231 -12.15 17.65 -9.39
N ARG A 232 -12.06 17.26 -8.11
CA ARG A 232 -10.84 16.76 -7.47
C ARG A 232 -10.97 15.35 -6.95
N VAL A 233 -12.15 14.90 -6.57
CA VAL A 233 -12.40 13.55 -6.06
C VAL A 233 -13.46 12.88 -6.92
N ARG A 234 -13.12 11.77 -7.54
CA ARG A 234 -14.04 10.99 -8.38
C ARG A 234 -14.07 9.55 -7.92
N PHE A 235 -15.13 8.84 -8.29
CA PHE A 235 -15.24 7.43 -8.03
C PHE A 235 -16.09 6.73 -9.09
N ASN A 236 -15.94 5.42 -9.17
CA ASN A 236 -16.93 4.51 -9.74
C ASN A 236 -17.25 3.45 -8.70
N THR A 237 -18.39 2.77 -8.85
CA THR A 237 -18.80 1.75 -7.88
C THR A 237 -18.59 0.35 -8.43
N TYR A 238 -18.31 -0.59 -7.52
CA TYR A 238 -18.32 -2.01 -7.82
C TYR A 238 -19.68 -2.42 -8.40
N ASP A 239 -20.77 -1.90 -7.81
CA ASP A 239 -22.14 -2.23 -8.21
C ASP A 239 -22.46 -1.79 -9.65
N GLU A 240 -22.07 -0.58 -10.07
CA GLU A 240 -22.23 -0.08 -11.45
C GLU A 240 -21.48 -0.99 -12.46
N ILE A 241 -20.29 -1.46 -12.09
CA ILE A 241 -19.40 -2.18 -13.01
C ILE A 241 -19.70 -3.68 -13.06
N ALA A 242 -19.90 -4.32 -11.91
CA ALA A 242 -19.91 -5.78 -11.77
C ALA A 242 -21.30 -6.37 -11.52
N ILE A 243 -22.24 -5.59 -10.97
CA ILE A 243 -23.57 -6.08 -10.58
C ILE A 243 -24.61 -5.64 -11.60
N ARG A 244 -24.71 -4.34 -11.85
CA ARG A 244 -25.66 -3.76 -12.82
C ARG A 244 -25.12 -3.73 -14.24
N SER A 245 -23.80 -3.89 -14.41
CA SER A 245 -23.13 -3.88 -15.72
C SER A 245 -23.40 -2.60 -16.53
N GLU A 246 -23.56 -1.47 -15.85
CA GLU A 246 -23.78 -0.14 -16.44
C GLU A 246 -22.48 0.44 -16.99
N LYS A 247 -21.34 0.05 -16.39
CA LYS A 247 -20.00 0.51 -16.76
C LYS A 247 -19.08 -0.65 -17.08
N ASN A 248 -18.17 -0.45 -18.04
CA ASN A 248 -17.17 -1.46 -18.39
C ASN A 248 -15.87 -1.23 -17.63
N PHE A 249 -15.35 -2.27 -16.99
CA PHE A 249 -14.13 -2.19 -16.16
C PHE A 249 -12.91 -1.59 -16.90
N GLU A 250 -12.66 -1.96 -18.15
CA GLU A 250 -11.52 -1.43 -18.92
C GLU A 250 -11.69 0.05 -19.26
N GLN A 251 -12.91 0.45 -19.62
CA GLN A 251 -13.21 1.85 -19.87
C GLN A 251 -13.05 2.69 -18.60
N GLU A 252 -13.48 2.16 -17.46
CA GLU A 252 -13.35 2.79 -16.16
C GLU A 252 -11.89 2.92 -15.71
N LEU A 253 -11.04 1.91 -15.97
CA LEU A 253 -9.58 2.01 -15.74
C LEU A 253 -8.99 3.19 -16.53
N ASN A 254 -9.35 3.30 -17.81
CA ASN A 254 -8.88 4.38 -18.68
C ASN A 254 -9.39 5.75 -18.24
N GLN A 255 -10.65 5.85 -17.80
CA GLN A 255 -11.22 7.09 -17.28
C GLN A 255 -10.51 7.56 -16.00
N ALA A 256 -10.31 6.64 -15.05
CA ALA A 256 -9.56 6.89 -13.84
C ALA A 256 -8.13 7.34 -14.15
N LEU A 257 -7.44 6.64 -15.06
CA LEU A 257 -6.10 7.02 -15.50
C LEU A 257 -6.08 8.41 -16.15
N ASN A 258 -7.01 8.72 -17.04
CA ASN A 258 -7.11 10.04 -17.67
C ASN A 258 -7.32 11.16 -16.66
N PHE A 259 -8.02 10.89 -15.56
CA PHE A 259 -8.25 11.86 -14.49
C PHE A 259 -6.96 12.19 -13.72
N ILE A 260 -6.13 11.19 -13.41
CA ILE A 260 -4.98 11.28 -12.50
C ILE A 260 -3.60 11.37 -13.19
N LYS A 261 -3.47 10.98 -14.47
CA LYS A 261 -2.15 10.79 -15.11
C LYS A 261 -1.32 12.05 -15.35
N ASN A 262 -1.92 13.25 -15.29
CA ASN A 262 -1.24 14.51 -15.64
C ASN A 262 -0.18 14.95 -14.63
N ASP A 263 -0.15 14.36 -13.43
CA ASP A 263 0.88 14.56 -12.42
C ASP A 263 1.32 13.21 -11.83
N SER A 264 2.38 13.21 -11.01
CA SER A 264 2.77 12.03 -10.24
C SER A 264 1.61 11.50 -9.41
N PHE A 265 1.46 10.18 -9.36
CA PHE A 265 0.35 9.57 -8.63
C PHE A 265 0.73 8.30 -7.86
N GLY A 266 0.07 8.10 -6.72
CA GLY A 266 0.12 6.86 -5.96
C GLY A 266 -0.86 5.82 -6.48
N ILE A 267 -0.48 4.54 -6.38
CA ILE A 267 -1.39 3.40 -6.57
C ILE A 267 -1.61 2.78 -5.19
N GLU A 268 -2.85 2.85 -4.73
CA GLU A 268 -3.31 2.20 -3.51
C GLU A 268 -4.16 0.98 -3.91
N LEU A 269 -3.98 -0.12 -3.18
CA LEU A 269 -4.79 -1.33 -3.30
C LEU A 269 -5.13 -1.83 -1.90
N ASP A 270 -6.38 -1.65 -1.52
CA ASP A 270 -6.95 -2.20 -0.30
C ASP A 270 -7.34 -3.66 -0.52
N LEU A 271 -6.76 -4.55 0.28
CA LEU A 271 -7.04 -5.97 0.19
C LEU A 271 -8.44 -6.34 0.70
N ASP A 272 -9.13 -5.45 1.41
CA ASP A 272 -10.52 -5.65 1.82
C ASP A 272 -11.52 -5.56 0.66
N SER A 273 -11.11 -4.97 -0.48
CA SER A 273 -11.92 -4.90 -1.70
C SER A 273 -12.01 -6.25 -2.45
N LEU A 274 -11.25 -7.25 -2.00
CA LEU A 274 -11.10 -8.54 -2.67
C LEU A 274 -11.88 -9.65 -1.93
N PRO A 275 -12.70 -10.43 -2.64
CA PRO A 275 -13.54 -11.45 -2.03
C PRO A 275 -12.69 -12.58 -1.44
N GLY A 276 -12.93 -12.88 -0.16
CA GLY A 276 -12.32 -14.00 0.56
C GLY A 276 -10.84 -13.80 0.93
N VAL A 277 -10.32 -12.58 0.80
CA VAL A 277 -8.98 -12.19 1.24
C VAL A 277 -9.03 -11.73 2.70
N ALA A 278 -8.10 -12.22 3.52
CA ALA A 278 -8.09 -11.93 4.96
C ALA A 278 -7.75 -10.45 5.22
N SER A 279 -8.69 -9.72 5.80
CA SER A 279 -8.61 -8.30 6.18
C SER A 279 -9.56 -7.98 7.34
N SER A 280 -9.43 -6.78 7.92
CA SER A 280 -10.31 -6.29 8.99
C SER A 280 -11.79 -6.30 8.56
N ALA A 281 -12.09 -5.84 7.34
CA ALA A 281 -13.43 -5.75 6.76
C ALA A 281 -13.71 -6.80 5.66
N MET A 282 -13.17 -8.03 5.82
CA MET A 282 -13.30 -9.11 4.84
C MET A 282 -14.73 -9.31 4.32
N THR A 283 -14.85 -9.46 3.00
CA THR A 283 -16.09 -9.63 2.25
C THR A 283 -16.02 -10.86 1.32
N LEU A 284 -17.17 -11.34 0.86
CA LEU A 284 -17.27 -12.31 -0.25
C LEU A 284 -17.72 -11.66 -1.57
N SER A 285 -18.05 -10.37 -1.53
CA SER A 285 -18.44 -9.55 -2.68
C SER A 285 -17.35 -8.54 -2.96
N GLY A 286 -16.95 -8.41 -4.22
CA GLY A 286 -15.85 -7.54 -4.65
C GLY A 286 -15.33 -7.99 -6.02
N PHE A 287 -14.34 -7.27 -6.54
CA PHE A 287 -13.70 -7.65 -7.79
C PHE A 287 -12.73 -8.83 -7.61
N SER A 288 -12.58 -9.65 -8.64
CA SER A 288 -11.67 -10.80 -8.56
C SER A 288 -10.21 -10.38 -8.41
N ILE A 289 -9.38 -11.30 -7.90
CA ILE A 289 -7.93 -11.11 -7.81
C ILE A 289 -7.33 -10.77 -9.18
N GLU A 290 -7.81 -11.37 -10.27
CA GLU A 290 -7.33 -11.06 -11.62
C GLU A 290 -7.59 -9.61 -12.00
N LYS A 291 -8.73 -9.03 -11.61
CA LYS A 291 -9.05 -7.62 -11.85
C LYS A 291 -8.16 -6.69 -11.02
N ALA A 292 -7.88 -7.04 -9.77
CA ALA A 292 -6.92 -6.29 -8.94
C ALA A 292 -5.51 -6.30 -9.52
N ARG A 293 -5.06 -7.47 -10.00
CA ARG A 293 -3.79 -7.62 -10.72
C ARG A 293 -3.77 -6.81 -12.02
N HIS A 294 -4.87 -6.81 -12.76
CA HIS A 294 -4.99 -5.99 -13.97
C HIS A 294 -4.90 -4.50 -13.64
N TYR A 295 -5.61 -4.04 -12.60
CA TYR A 295 -5.53 -2.66 -12.12
C TYR A 295 -4.10 -2.25 -11.79
N VAL A 296 -3.38 -3.02 -10.96
CA VAL A 296 -2.00 -2.71 -10.57
C VAL A 296 -1.09 -2.62 -11.80
N HIS A 297 -1.23 -3.56 -12.73
CA HIS A 297 -0.46 -3.55 -13.98
C HIS A 297 -0.83 -2.37 -14.89
N HIS A 298 -2.12 -2.04 -15.02
CA HIS A 298 -2.63 -0.95 -15.87
C HIS A 298 -2.05 0.40 -15.42
N PHE A 299 -2.21 0.75 -14.15
CA PHE A 299 -1.72 2.02 -13.60
C PHE A 299 -0.19 2.04 -13.48
N GLY A 300 0.42 0.90 -13.15
CA GLY A 300 1.87 0.77 -13.02
C GLY A 300 2.64 1.06 -14.32
N LYS A 301 2.02 0.88 -15.49
CA LYS A 301 2.65 1.17 -16.80
C LYS A 301 2.94 2.65 -17.01
N HIS A 302 2.17 3.54 -16.37
CA HIS A 302 2.34 4.96 -16.60
C HIS A 302 3.61 5.47 -15.91
N SER A 303 4.39 6.33 -16.58
CA SER A 303 5.64 6.89 -16.05
C SER A 303 5.43 7.64 -14.73
N ASN A 304 4.30 8.36 -14.62
CA ASN A 304 3.93 9.11 -13.42
C ASN A 304 3.49 8.28 -12.19
N ALA A 305 3.30 6.96 -12.29
CA ALA A 305 3.04 6.14 -11.10
C ALA A 305 4.27 6.16 -10.17
N ALA A 306 4.15 6.79 -9.00
CA ALA A 306 5.27 7.12 -8.14
C ALA A 306 5.57 6.03 -7.10
N TYR A 307 4.54 5.31 -6.65
CA TYR A 307 4.66 4.21 -5.69
C TYR A 307 3.49 3.22 -5.84
N LEU A 308 3.63 2.05 -5.22
CA LEU A 308 2.55 1.10 -4.96
C LEU A 308 2.45 0.85 -3.46
N HIS A 309 1.26 0.94 -2.88
CA HIS A 309 0.97 0.49 -1.52
C HIS A 309 -0.13 -0.57 -1.54
N ILE A 310 0.11 -1.65 -0.81
CA ILE A 310 -0.84 -2.74 -0.59
C ILE A 310 -1.12 -2.80 0.92
N CYS A 311 -2.34 -2.48 1.34
CA CYS A 311 -2.75 -2.31 2.73
C CYS A 311 -3.78 -3.35 3.20
N GLU A 312 -4.14 -3.31 4.49
CA GLU A 312 -5.28 -4.02 5.13
C GLU A 312 -5.24 -5.57 5.13
N GLY A 313 -4.23 -6.18 4.53
CA GLY A 313 -4.02 -7.63 4.60
C GLY A 313 -3.75 -8.11 6.02
N ALA A 314 -4.62 -8.94 6.59
CA ALA A 314 -4.55 -9.43 7.97
C ALA A 314 -4.54 -10.97 7.99
N PRO A 315 -3.39 -11.62 7.72
CA PRO A 315 -3.33 -13.05 7.41
C PRO A 315 -3.74 -13.98 8.57
N GLU A 316 -3.72 -13.48 9.81
CA GLU A 316 -4.04 -14.24 11.02
C GLU A 316 -5.51 -14.10 11.46
N LEU A 317 -6.33 -13.24 10.84
CA LEU A 317 -7.74 -13.07 11.19
C LEU A 317 -8.65 -14.23 10.70
N PHE A 318 -8.09 -15.32 10.19
CA PHE A 318 -8.87 -16.45 9.68
C PHE A 318 -8.24 -17.81 10.00
N ASP A 319 -8.98 -18.64 10.74
CA ASP A 319 -8.47 -19.83 11.47
C ASP A 319 -8.20 -21.08 10.60
N ASP A 320 -8.43 -21.05 9.29
CA ASP A 320 -8.27 -22.24 8.42
C ASP A 320 -7.56 -21.95 7.08
N LYS A 321 -7.04 -20.73 6.89
CA LYS A 321 -6.40 -20.34 5.62
C LYS A 321 -4.93 -20.06 5.82
N ASN A 322 -4.13 -20.89 5.16
CA ASN A 322 -2.68 -20.77 5.05
C ASN A 322 -2.24 -19.29 4.85
N PRO A 323 -1.65 -18.64 5.87
CA PRO A 323 -1.17 -17.23 5.83
C PRO A 323 -0.29 -16.92 4.62
N GLN A 324 0.38 -17.95 4.07
CA GLN A 324 1.19 -17.86 2.87
C GLN A 324 0.37 -17.49 1.62
N LEU A 325 -0.94 -17.73 1.59
CA LEU A 325 -1.78 -17.35 0.45
C LEU A 325 -1.87 -15.84 0.29
N LEU A 326 -2.02 -15.10 1.40
CA LEU A 326 -1.98 -13.64 1.39
C LEU A 326 -0.60 -13.16 0.91
N GLY A 327 0.47 -13.75 1.45
CA GLY A 327 1.83 -13.44 1.03
C GLY A 327 2.07 -13.67 -0.47
N LYS A 328 1.54 -14.77 -1.03
CA LYS A 328 1.58 -15.07 -2.47
C LYS A 328 0.79 -14.07 -3.29
N LEU A 329 -0.40 -13.68 -2.84
CA LEU A 329 -1.21 -12.65 -3.50
C LEU A 329 -0.44 -11.33 -3.57
N ILE A 330 0.09 -10.86 -2.44
CA ILE A 330 0.94 -9.66 -2.38
C ILE A 330 2.14 -9.81 -3.33
N GLY A 331 2.80 -10.97 -3.34
CA GLY A 331 3.89 -11.26 -4.27
C GLY A 331 3.51 -11.11 -5.74
N TYR A 332 2.32 -11.58 -6.14
CA TYR A 332 1.82 -11.37 -7.50
C TYR A 332 1.65 -9.89 -7.82
N LEU A 333 0.96 -9.14 -6.96
CA LEU A 333 0.71 -7.70 -7.11
C LEU A 333 2.02 -6.91 -7.24
N VAL A 334 3.01 -7.21 -6.39
CA VAL A 334 4.36 -6.62 -6.47
C VAL A 334 5.01 -6.92 -7.83
N THR A 335 4.98 -8.16 -8.30
CA THR A 335 5.58 -8.49 -9.60
C THR A 335 4.82 -7.88 -10.77
N ASP A 336 3.50 -7.74 -10.69
CA ASP A 336 2.69 -7.12 -11.74
C ASP A 336 3.04 -5.63 -11.89
N PHE A 337 3.26 -4.92 -10.78
CA PHE A 337 3.75 -3.54 -10.79
C PHE A 337 5.18 -3.42 -11.35
N ILE A 338 6.11 -4.28 -10.93
CA ILE A 338 7.49 -4.29 -11.44
C ILE A 338 7.52 -4.55 -12.95
N LYS A 339 6.74 -5.51 -13.44
CA LYS A 339 6.61 -5.82 -14.87
C LYS A 339 6.05 -4.63 -15.64
N ALA A 340 5.00 -3.99 -15.11
CA ALA A 340 4.40 -2.80 -15.71
C ALA A 340 5.42 -1.66 -15.89
N LYS A 341 6.24 -1.41 -14.86
CA LYS A 341 7.29 -0.38 -14.86
C LYS A 341 8.50 -0.72 -15.72
N THR A 342 8.74 -2.00 -15.99
CA THR A 342 9.87 -2.44 -16.83
C THR A 342 9.49 -2.43 -18.31
N ALA A 343 8.28 -2.87 -18.66
CA ALA A 343 7.78 -2.83 -20.04
C ALA A 343 7.67 -1.40 -20.59
N ALA A 344 7.36 -0.43 -19.73
CA ALA A 344 7.29 0.99 -20.12
C ALA A 344 8.66 1.64 -20.38
N THR A 345 9.77 1.01 -19.99
CA THR A 345 11.13 1.51 -20.19
C THR A 345 11.86 0.87 -21.38
N GLU A 346 11.25 -0.13 -22.02
CA GLU A 346 11.77 -0.78 -23.24
C GLU A 346 11.11 -0.22 -24.53
N LEU A 347 10.21 0.75 -24.39
CA LEU A 347 9.60 1.58 -25.43
C LEU A 347 10.17 3.00 -25.33
#